data_AF-A0A9J6AAU1-F1
#
_entry.id   AF-A0A9J6AAU1-F1
#
_cell.length_a   1.000
_cell.length_b   1.000
_cell.length_c   1.000
_cell.angle_alpha   90.00
_cell.angle_beta   90.00
_cell.angle_gamma   90.00
#
_symmetry.space_group_name_H-M   'P 1'
#
loop_
_entity.id
_entity.type
_entity.pdbx_description
1 polymer ?
#
loop_
_entity_poly.entity_id
_entity_poly.type
_entity_poly.pdbx_seq_one_letter_code
_entity_poly.pdbx_strand_id
1 'polypeptide(L)' 'MEVMKKHFILVHGACHGSWCWYKKAIVRGCWLKPLLEAAGHKVTALDMAASGIDLRKIEELRTLVD' A
#
# COMPACT_ATOMS: atom_id res chain seq x y z
N MET A 1 4.52 25.74 14.62
CA MET A 1 3.70 24.56 14.97
C MET A 1 4.50 23.33 14.57
N GLU A 2 4.97 22.54 15.52
CA GLU A 2 5.69 21.31 15.21
C GLU A 2 4.68 20.28 14.68
N VAL A 3 4.76 19.96 13.39
CA VAL A 3 3.91 18.92 12.80
C VAL A 3 4.47 17.59 13.29
N MET A 4 3.79 16.96 14.26
CA MET A 4 4.15 15.62 14.72
C MET A 4 4.22 14.67 13.53
N LYS A 5 5.41 14.15 13.25
CA LYS A 5 5.60 13.12 12.22
C LYS A 5 4.93 11.84 12.71
N LYS A 6 4.22 11.18 11.79
CA LYS A 6 3.45 9.96 12.03
C LYS A 6 3.91 8.90 11.05
N HIS A 7 3.67 7.65 11.40
CA HIS A 7 3.88 6.53 10.49
C HIS A 7 2.53 6.09 9.92
N PHE A 8 2.35 6.28 8.62
CA PHE A 8 1.17 5.81 7.89
C PHE A 8 1.42 4.42 7.31
N ILE A 9 0.48 3.50 7.56
CA ILE A 9 0.41 2.21 6.90
C ILE A 9 -0.71 2.27 5.88
N LEU A 10 -0.40 2.06 4.60
CA LEU A 10 -1.36 2.13 3.51
C LEU A 10 -1.71 0.71 3.05
N VAL A 11 -3.00 0.36 3.16
CA VAL A 11 -3.55 -0.96 2.81
C VAL A 11 -4.47 -0.80 1.61
N HIS A 12 -4.16 -1.49 0.51
CA HIS A 12 -4.91 -1.39 -0.74
C HIS A 12 -6.26 -2.14 -0.67
N GLY A 13 -7.16 -1.83 -1.61
CA GLY A 13 -8.41 -2.58 -1.81
C GLY A 13 -8.22 -3.87 -2.60
N ALA A 14 -9.30 -4.65 -2.77
CA ALA A 14 -9.28 -5.89 -3.54
C ALA A 14 -8.77 -5.68 -4.98
N CYS A 15 -8.07 -6.68 -5.53
CA CYS A 15 -7.48 -6.68 -6.89
C CYS A 15 -6.42 -5.60 -7.18
N HIS A 16 -6.04 -4.80 -6.17
CA HIS A 16 -4.91 -3.86 -6.25
C HIS A 16 -3.69 -4.44 -5.55
N GLY A 17 -2.65 -3.63 -5.41
CA GLY A 17 -1.48 -3.87 -4.57
C GLY A 17 -0.91 -2.52 -4.10
N SER A 18 0.20 -2.55 -3.38
CA SER A 18 0.95 -1.39 -2.88
C SER A 18 1.20 -0.33 -3.96
N TRP A 19 1.31 -0.76 -5.21
CA TRP A 19 1.51 0.09 -6.37
C TRP A 19 0.44 1.17 -6.57
N CYS A 20 -0.79 1.01 -6.06
CA CYS A 20 -1.87 1.99 -6.23
C CYS A 20 -1.60 3.30 -5.45
N TRP A 21 -0.73 3.26 -4.45
CA TRP A 21 -0.31 4.41 -3.64
C TRP A 21 0.79 5.25 -4.27
N TYR A 22 1.30 4.82 -5.43
CA TYR A 22 2.32 5.50 -6.21
C TYR A 22 1.73 6.05 -7.50
N LYS A 23 2.38 7.08 -8.03
CA LYS A 23 2.11 7.52 -9.39
C LYS A 23 2.73 6.53 -10.38
N LYS A 24 1.90 5.85 -11.17
CA LYS A 24 2.33 5.13 -12.37
C LYS A 24 1.96 5.92 -13.61
N ALA A 25 2.79 5.86 -14.66
CA ALA A 25 2.55 6.62 -15.90
C ALA A 25 1.29 6.16 -16.67
N ILE A 26 0.87 4.90 -16.48
CA ILE A 26 -0.18 4.24 -17.29
C ILE A 26 -1.56 4.27 -16.60
N VAL A 27 -1.60 4.45 -15.28
CA VAL A 27 -2.85 4.47 -14.50
C VAL A 27 -2.88 5.79 -13.75
N ARG A 28 -4.03 6.45 -13.61
CA ARG A 28 -4.20 7.60 -12.71
C ARG A 28 -4.00 7.14 -11.25
N GLY A 29 -2.74 6.88 -10.88
CA GLY A 29 -2.33 6.40 -9.58
C GLY A 29 -2.50 7.47 -8.52
N CYS A 30 -2.64 7.04 -7.27
CA CYS A 30 -2.80 7.94 -6.15
C CYS A 30 -1.44 8.60 -5.83
N TRP A 31 -1.45 9.90 -5.51
CA TRP A 31 -0.25 10.64 -5.07
C TRP A 31 0.00 10.53 -3.57
N LEU A 32 -0.75 9.67 -2.86
CA LEU A 32 -0.81 9.72 -1.40
C LEU A 32 0.55 9.45 -0.74
N LYS A 33 1.28 8.42 -1.17
CA LYS A 33 2.58 8.11 -0.56
C LYS A 33 3.60 9.23 -0.73
N PRO A 34 3.90 9.72 -1.95
CA PRO A 34 4.87 10.81 -2.11
C PRO A 34 4.43 12.11 -1.43
N LEU A 35 3.12 12.41 -1.35
CA LEU A 35 2.63 13.59 -0.63
C LEU A 35 2.86 13.49 0.89
N LEU A 36 2.60 12.32 1.48
CA LEU A 36 2.84 12.09 2.90
C LEU A 36 4.34 12.11 3.24
N GLU A 37 5.17 11.53 2.37
CA GLU A 37 6.63 11.58 2.51
C GLU A 37 7.18 13.00 2.35
N ALA A 38 6.67 13.79 1.40
CA ALA A 38 7.03 15.19 1.23
C ALA A 38 6.59 16.05 2.42
N ALA A 39 5.47 15.72 3.05
CA ALA A 39 5.05 16.29 4.34
C ALA A 39 5.89 15.77 5.52
N GLY A 40 6.90 14.91 5.29
CA GLY A 40 7.87 14.40 6.24
C GLY A 40 7.38 13.26 7.12
N HIS A 41 6.29 12.59 6.74
CA HIS A 41 5.78 11.40 7.43
C HIS A 41 6.49 10.14 6.92
N LYS A 42 6.60 9.13 7.81
CA LYS A 42 7.02 7.79 7.39
C LYS A 42 5.82 7.09 6.76
N VAL A 43 6.01 6.41 5.64
CA VAL A 43 4.93 5.69 4.95
C VAL A 43 5.38 4.29 4.59
N THR A 44 4.56 3.29 4.95
CA THR A 44 4.71 1.91 4.49
C THR A 44 3.48 1.54 3.68
N ALA A 45 3.68 1.31 2.39
CA ALA A 45 2.68 0.69 1.52
C ALA A 45 3.06 -0.78 1.36
N LEU A 46 2.16 -1.69 1.73
CA LEU A 46 2.39 -3.13 1.66
C LEU A 46 1.46 -3.78 0.64
N ASP A 47 1.91 -4.90 0.10
CA ASP A 47 1.07 -5.83 -0.65
C ASP A 47 0.50 -6.86 0.32
N MET A 48 -0.83 -7.03 0.35
CA MET A 48 -1.45 -8.15 1.04
C MET A 48 -1.10 -9.45 0.30
N ALA A 49 -1.36 -10.60 0.92
CA ALA A 49 -1.03 -11.89 0.32
C ALA A 49 -1.79 -12.09 -1.01
N ALA A 50 -1.14 -12.70 -2.00
CA ALA A 50 -1.66 -12.88 -3.37
C ALA A 50 -2.04 -11.59 -4.10
N SER A 51 -1.38 -10.47 -3.78
CA SER A 51 -1.63 -9.16 -4.37
C SER A 51 -0.35 -8.45 -4.81
N GLY A 52 -0.46 -7.62 -5.85
CA GLY A 52 0.64 -6.81 -6.36
C GLY A 52 1.78 -7.66 -6.90
N ILE A 53 2.92 -7.64 -6.22
CA ILE A 53 4.10 -8.45 -6.59
C ILE A 53 4.18 -9.78 -5.83
N ASP A 54 3.25 -10.01 -4.89
CA ASP A 54 3.19 -11.26 -4.15
C ASP A 54 2.71 -12.38 -5.08
N LEU A 55 3.57 -13.39 -5.24
CA LEU A 55 3.36 -14.49 -6.20
C LEU A 55 2.54 -15.64 -5.63
N ARG A 56 2.18 -15.60 -4.34
CA ARG A 56 1.37 -16.66 -3.73
C ARG A 56 0.02 -16.68 -4.40
N LYS A 57 -0.49 -17.88 -4.66
CA LYS A 57 -1.85 -18.04 -5.17
C LYS A 57 -2.85 -18.02 -4.03
N ILE A 58 -4.12 -17.77 -4.34
CA ILE A 58 -5.16 -17.70 -3.31
C ILE A 58 -5.32 -19.03 -2.56
N GLU A 59 -5.01 -20.16 -3.21
CA GLU A 59 -5.05 -21.50 -2.63
C GLU A 59 -3.94 -21.73 -1.59
N GLU A 60 -2.88 -20.92 -1.61
CA GLU A 60 -1.77 -21.01 -0.65
C GLU A 60 -2.06 -20.20 0.63
N LEU A 61 -3.18 -19.48 0.68
CA LEU A 61 -3.56 -18.64 1.81
C LEU A 61 -4.40 -19.40 2.81
N ARG A 62 -4.01 -19.30 4.09
CA ARG A 62 -4.82 -19.81 5.20
C ARG A 62 -6.03 -18.89 5.39
N THR A 63 -7.21 -19.48 5.40
CA THR A 63 -8.43 -18.81 5.78
C THR A 63 -8.49 -18.70 7.31
N LEU A 64 -9.32 -17.79 7.81
CA LEU A 64 -9.52 -17.57 9.26
C LEU A 64 -10.51 -18.57 9.89
N VAL A 65 -10.83 -19.66 9.19
CA VAL A 65 -11.59 -20.76 9.77
C VAL A 65 -10.59 -21.70 10.42
N ASP A 66 -10.71 -21.84 11.74
CA ASP A 66 -9.95 -22.80 12.56
C ASP A 66 -10.16 -24.25 12.08
#